data_AF-X1IVC2-F1
#
_entry.id   AF-X1IVC2-F1
#
_cell.length_a   1.000
_cell.length_b   1.000
_cell.length_c   1.000
_cell.angle_alpha   90.00
_cell.angle_beta   90.00
_cell.angle_gamma   90.00
#
_symmetry.space_group_name_H-M   'P 1'
#
loop_
_entity.id
_entity.type
_entity.pdbx_description
1 polymer ?
#
loop_
_entity_poly.entity_id
_entity_poly.type
_entity_poly.pdbx_seq_one_letter_code
_entity_poly.pdbx_strand_id
1 'polypeptide(L)'
;LLFHALIASDSVALSWPSHIKRIKSLMAQCKASGDLLRVPLKYYGAHTGRWSGTEKINVQNFGGEGRGQVIHPAIQKMRNMLIASETETLVICDSRQIEARILGWIAGQTDLIQDFAEGKSPYCTLATTVYGEEVWKPSKEEKKTPEGQKMAVKYG
;
A
#
# COMPACT_ATOMS: atom_id res chain seq x y z
N LEU A 1 -32.87 3.80 -2.13
CA LEU A 1 -32.22 3.18 -3.31
C LEU A 1 -30.69 3.03 -3.19
N LEU A 2 -29.97 3.83 -2.38
CA LEU A 2 -28.51 3.74 -2.20
C LEU A 2 -28.01 2.67 -1.19
N PHE A 3 -28.91 2.06 -0.40
CA PHE A 3 -28.51 1.09 0.64
C PHE A 3 -28.35 -0.36 0.11
N HIS A 4 -28.98 -0.70 -1.02
CA HIS A 4 -28.96 -2.07 -1.56
C HIS A 4 -27.74 -2.39 -2.43
N ALA A 5 -27.01 -1.40 -2.93
CA ALA A 5 -25.80 -1.61 -3.74
C ALA A 5 -24.53 -1.89 -2.90
N LEU A 6 -24.58 -1.76 -1.57
CA LEU A 6 -23.44 -1.96 -0.68
C LEU A 6 -23.15 -3.45 -0.38
N ILE A 7 -24.10 -4.35 -0.67
CA ILE A 7 -24.05 -5.79 -0.33
C ILE A 7 -23.64 -6.63 -1.55
N ALA A 8 -22.61 -6.20 -2.30
CA ALA A 8 -22.10 -6.97 -3.44
C ALA A 8 -20.76 -7.67 -3.13
N SER A 9 -20.16 -7.42 -1.97
CA SER A 9 -18.93 -8.08 -1.53
C SER A 9 -18.95 -8.28 -0.03
N ASP A 10 -18.97 -9.54 0.42
CA ASP A 10 -19.00 -9.91 1.84
C ASP A 10 -17.85 -9.26 2.64
N SER A 11 -16.68 -9.09 2.02
CA SER A 11 -15.52 -8.45 2.66
C SER A 11 -15.73 -6.96 2.97
N VAL A 12 -16.48 -6.24 2.12
CA VAL A 12 -16.82 -4.84 2.33
C VAL A 12 -17.83 -4.69 3.46
N ALA A 13 -18.88 -5.51 3.46
CA ALA A 13 -19.90 -5.48 4.52
C ALA A 13 -19.30 -5.82 5.89
N LEU A 14 -18.39 -6.80 5.95
CA LEU A 14 -17.71 -7.21 7.19
C LEU A 14 -16.74 -6.17 7.75
N SER A 15 -16.01 -5.45 6.87
CA SER A 15 -15.00 -4.46 7.30
C SER A 15 -15.62 -3.11 7.67
N TRP A 16 -16.79 -2.77 7.13
CA TRP A 16 -17.43 -1.46 7.28
C TRP A 16 -17.64 -0.98 8.74
N PRO A 17 -18.12 -1.80 9.68
CA PRO A 17 -18.26 -1.36 11.08
C PRO A 17 -16.93 -0.96 11.73
N SER A 18 -15.85 -1.64 11.39
CA SER A 18 -14.50 -1.33 11.89
C SER A 18 -13.99 0.00 11.34
N HIS A 19 -14.28 0.31 10.06
CA HIS A 19 -13.97 1.60 9.46
C HIS A 19 -14.75 2.76 10.10
N ILE A 20 -16.04 2.57 10.41
CA ILE A 20 -16.83 3.59 11.11
C ILE A 20 -16.24 3.87 12.50
N LYS A 21 -15.91 2.82 13.27
CA LYS A 21 -15.29 2.98 14.60
C LYS A 21 -13.97 3.75 14.52
N ARG A 22 -13.16 3.48 13.49
CA ARG A 22 -11.92 4.20 13.21
C ARG A 22 -12.16 5.68 12.94
N ILE A 23 -13.10 6.04 12.07
CA ILE A 23 -13.44 7.45 11.77
C ILE A 23 -13.86 8.18 13.04
N LYS A 24 -14.75 7.58 13.84
CA LYS A 24 -15.19 8.17 15.11
C LYS A 24 -14.03 8.42 16.07
N SER A 25 -13.09 7.48 16.16
CA SER A 25 -11.89 7.64 16.98
C SER A 25 -10.97 8.75 16.47
N LEU A 26 -10.77 8.85 15.15
CA LEU A 26 -10.01 9.95 14.54
C LEU A 26 -10.63 11.31 14.87
N MET A 27 -11.94 11.47 14.68
CA MET A 27 -12.65 12.72 14.99
C MET A 27 -12.51 13.11 16.47
N ALA A 28 -12.64 12.14 17.37
CA ALA A 28 -12.49 12.38 18.81
C ALA A 28 -11.08 12.85 19.17
N GLN A 29 -10.04 12.24 18.57
CA GLN A 29 -8.65 12.63 18.79
C GLN A 29 -8.33 14.01 18.22
N CYS A 30 -8.79 14.32 17.00
CA CYS A 30 -8.60 15.66 16.42
C CYS A 30 -9.30 16.73 17.27
N LYS A 31 -10.55 16.51 17.69
CA LYS A 31 -11.28 17.45 18.56
C LYS A 31 -10.55 17.69 19.89
N ALA A 32 -9.98 16.65 20.48
CA ALA A 32 -9.19 16.76 21.71
C ALA A 32 -7.82 17.43 21.52
N SER A 33 -7.35 17.56 20.28
CA SER A 33 -6.00 18.04 19.95
C SER A 33 -6.01 19.29 19.05
N GLY A 34 -7.07 20.11 19.11
CA GLY A 34 -7.15 21.35 18.33
C GLY A 34 -7.10 21.10 16.82
N ASP A 35 -7.88 20.14 16.36
CA ASP A 35 -8.00 19.69 14.96
C ASP A 35 -6.74 19.04 14.35
N LEU A 36 -5.71 18.81 15.16
CA LEU A 36 -4.52 18.05 14.75
C LEU A 36 -4.70 16.55 15.00
N LEU A 37 -4.32 15.73 14.02
CA LEU A 37 -4.24 14.29 14.21
C LEU A 37 -2.94 13.91 14.93
N ARG A 38 -3.05 13.36 16.14
CA ARG A 38 -1.92 12.69 16.79
C ARG A 38 -1.81 11.26 16.27
N VAL A 39 -0.59 10.81 15.98
CA VAL A 39 -0.32 9.47 15.46
C VAL A 39 0.25 8.60 16.58
N PRO A 40 -0.58 7.82 17.28
CA PRO A 40 -0.13 7.04 18.41
C PRO A 40 0.52 5.76 17.87
N LEU A 41 1.82 5.62 18.17
CA LEU A 41 2.65 4.52 17.74
C LEU A 41 3.24 3.83 18.96
N LYS A 42 3.22 2.50 18.94
CA LYS A 42 3.94 1.66 19.89
C LYS A 42 5.31 1.34 19.32
N TYR A 43 6.35 1.78 20.02
CA TYR A 43 7.72 1.37 19.73
C TYR A 43 7.86 -0.15 19.93
N TYR A 44 8.55 -0.81 19.00
CA TYR A 44 8.77 -2.27 19.02
C TYR A 44 7.46 -3.08 19.18
N GLY A 45 6.41 -2.67 18.47
CA GLY A 45 5.11 -3.30 18.57
C GLY A 45 5.03 -4.67 17.89
N ALA A 46 5.85 -4.91 16.86
CA ALA A 46 5.98 -6.19 16.18
C ALA A 46 7.23 -6.95 16.64
N HIS A 47 7.21 -8.29 16.55
CA HIS A 47 8.36 -9.14 16.90
C HIS A 47 9.64 -8.82 16.10
N THR A 48 9.49 -8.26 14.89
CA THR A 48 10.58 -7.82 14.01
C THR A 48 11.11 -6.41 14.32
N GLY A 49 10.63 -5.79 15.40
CA GLY A 49 11.02 -4.44 15.82
C GLY A 49 10.30 -3.29 15.11
N ARG A 50 9.35 -3.59 14.21
CA ARG A 50 8.52 -2.55 13.57
C ARG A 50 7.63 -1.83 14.59
N TRP A 51 7.39 -0.56 14.34
CA TRP A 51 6.40 0.23 15.07
C TRP A 51 5.00 -0.29 14.75
N SER A 52 4.09 -0.32 15.71
CA SER A 52 2.69 -0.67 15.48
C SER A 52 1.76 0.49 15.80
N GLY A 53 0.66 0.62 15.07
CA GLY A 53 -0.36 1.62 15.39
C GLY A 53 -1.25 1.18 16.55
N THR A 54 -1.69 2.15 17.37
CA THR A 54 -2.57 1.90 18.52
C THR A 54 -3.81 2.80 18.49
N GLU A 55 -4.52 2.93 19.62
CA GLU A 55 -5.74 3.74 19.82
C GLU A 55 -6.86 3.43 18.83
N LYS A 56 -6.92 2.19 18.30
CA LYS A 56 -7.94 1.71 17.36
C LYS A 56 -8.01 2.52 16.04
N ILE A 57 -7.06 3.43 15.79
CA ILE A 57 -6.98 4.17 14.53
C ILE A 57 -6.01 3.55 13.53
N ASN A 58 -4.88 3.03 14.04
CA ASN A 58 -3.73 2.52 13.26
C ASN A 58 -3.63 3.09 11.84
N VAL A 59 -3.03 4.28 11.74
CA VAL A 59 -2.89 5.02 10.47
C VAL A 59 -2.06 4.29 9.42
N GLN A 60 -1.19 3.35 9.86
CA GLN A 60 -0.40 2.51 8.95
C GLN A 60 -1.28 1.63 8.06
N ASN A 61 -2.52 1.35 8.51
CA ASN A 61 -3.51 0.54 7.81
C ASN A 61 -4.62 1.38 7.15
N PHE A 62 -4.35 2.65 6.82
CA PHE A 62 -5.27 3.43 5.99
C PHE A 62 -5.32 2.85 4.59
N GLY A 63 -6.54 2.70 4.07
CA GLY A 63 -6.80 2.10 2.76
C GLY A 63 -5.93 2.72 1.67
N GLY A 64 -5.19 1.89 0.96
CA GLY A 64 -4.48 2.24 -0.27
C GLY A 64 -5.13 1.54 -1.47
N GLU A 65 -4.54 1.68 -2.66
CA GLU A 65 -4.84 0.77 -3.77
C GLU A 65 -4.53 -0.65 -3.29
N GLY A 66 -5.58 -1.47 -3.15
CA GLY A 66 -5.50 -2.75 -2.46
C GLY A 66 -4.52 -3.71 -3.12
N ARG A 67 -3.98 -4.65 -2.32
CA ARG A 67 -3.24 -5.85 -2.79
C ARG A 67 -4.21 -6.84 -3.48
N GLY A 68 -4.98 -6.39 -4.46
CA GLY A 68 -6.00 -7.18 -5.16
C GLY A 68 -7.34 -7.36 -4.44
N GLN A 69 -7.53 -6.81 -3.23
CA GLN A 69 -8.83 -6.86 -2.55
C GLN A 69 -9.73 -5.69 -2.97
N VAL A 70 -11.01 -6.00 -3.22
CA VAL A 70 -12.05 -4.99 -3.46
C VAL A 70 -12.27 -4.23 -2.15
N ILE A 71 -11.75 -3.01 -2.09
CA ILE A 71 -11.96 -2.08 -0.98
C ILE A 71 -13.05 -1.11 -1.40
N HIS A 72 -14.02 -0.84 -0.51
CA HIS A 72 -15.06 0.14 -0.79
C HIS A 72 -14.43 1.52 -1.12
N PRO A 73 -14.89 2.24 -2.16
CA PRO A 73 -14.28 3.51 -2.58
C PRO A 73 -14.18 4.55 -1.45
N ALA A 74 -15.14 4.57 -0.51
CA ALA A 74 -15.08 5.47 0.65
C ALA A 74 -13.90 5.17 1.60
N ILE A 75 -13.46 3.91 1.69
CA ILE A 75 -12.31 3.52 2.53
C ILE A 75 -11.00 3.96 1.88
N GLN A 76 -10.90 3.89 0.54
CA GLN A 76 -9.74 4.40 -0.19
C GLN A 76 -9.57 5.92 0.00
N LYS A 77 -10.68 6.65 0.14
CA LYS A 77 -10.68 8.09 0.39
C LYS A 77 -10.29 8.48 1.82
N MET A 78 -10.10 7.53 2.76
CA MET A 78 -9.72 7.87 4.14
C MET A 78 -8.38 8.62 4.21
N ARG A 79 -7.42 8.29 3.33
CA ARG A 79 -6.13 9.00 3.27
C ARG A 79 -6.31 10.48 2.89
N ASN A 80 -7.31 10.80 2.07
CA ASN A 80 -7.59 12.17 1.61
C ASN A 80 -8.18 13.06 2.70
N MET A 81 -8.57 12.49 3.85
CA MET A 81 -8.98 13.29 5.01
C MET A 81 -7.79 13.89 5.76
N LEU A 82 -6.56 13.42 5.48
CA LEU A 82 -5.34 14.02 6.00
C LEU A 82 -4.97 15.19 5.10
N ILE A 83 -5.18 16.40 5.61
CA ILE A 83 -4.92 17.65 4.88
C ILE A 83 -3.84 18.40 5.67
N ALA A 84 -2.88 18.97 4.94
CA ALA A 84 -1.90 19.88 5.53
C ALA A 84 -2.59 21.21 5.94
N SER A 85 -1.94 22.01 6.78
CA SER A 85 -2.41 23.37 7.01
C SER A 85 -2.35 24.21 5.72
N GLU A 86 -3.04 25.34 5.68
CA GLU A 86 -3.15 26.19 4.48
C GLU A 86 -1.80 26.65 3.91
N THR A 87 -0.77 26.73 4.76
CA THR A 87 0.58 27.18 4.41
C THR A 87 1.58 26.04 4.21
N GLU A 88 1.15 24.78 4.37
CA GLU A 88 2.02 23.61 4.36
C GLU A 88 1.64 22.64 3.24
N THR A 89 2.55 21.71 2.95
CA THR A 89 2.31 20.64 1.98
C THR A 89 2.57 19.29 2.63
N LEU A 90 1.62 18.37 2.47
CA LEU A 90 1.80 16.98 2.89
C LEU A 90 2.63 16.23 1.85
N VAL A 91 3.84 15.81 2.24
CA VAL A 91 4.74 15.03 1.38
C VAL A 91 4.73 13.56 1.80
N ILE A 92 4.56 12.66 0.84
CA ILE A 92 4.64 11.21 1.05
C ILE A 92 6.00 10.72 0.54
N CYS A 93 6.84 10.24 1.45
CA CYS A 93 8.11 9.62 1.14
C CYS A 93 8.04 8.12 1.41
N ASP A 94 8.52 7.30 0.47
CA ASP A 94 8.59 5.85 0.61
C ASP A 94 9.96 5.34 0.17
N SER A 95 10.51 4.39 0.94
CA SER A 95 11.76 3.71 0.57
C SER A 95 11.44 2.53 -0.33
N ARG A 96 11.45 2.78 -1.65
CA ARG A 96 11.05 1.78 -2.66
C ARG A 96 11.82 0.47 -2.51
N GLN A 97 11.10 -0.60 -2.16
CA GLN A 97 11.59 -1.98 -2.07
C GLN A 97 12.82 -2.12 -1.13
N ILE A 98 12.84 -1.39 -0.02
CA ILE A 98 13.98 -1.38 0.91
C ILE A 98 14.36 -2.77 1.44
N GLU A 99 13.38 -3.64 1.67
CA GLU A 99 13.63 -5.01 2.16
C GLU A 99 14.41 -5.84 1.14
N ALA A 100 14.07 -5.76 -0.15
CA ALA A 100 14.78 -6.45 -1.21
C ALA A 100 16.21 -5.92 -1.38
N ARG A 101 16.41 -4.61 -1.22
CA ARG A 101 17.73 -3.97 -1.27
C ARG A 101 18.64 -4.44 -0.13
N ILE A 102 18.13 -4.41 1.11
CA ILE A 102 18.89 -4.85 2.29
C ILE A 102 19.17 -6.35 2.20
N LEU A 103 18.16 -7.15 1.85
CA LEU A 103 18.32 -8.60 1.71
C LEU A 103 19.35 -8.96 0.64
N GLY A 104 19.29 -8.32 -0.54
CA GLY A 104 20.25 -8.54 -1.61
C GLY A 104 21.68 -8.19 -1.18
N TRP A 105 21.85 -7.10 -0.44
CA TRP A 105 23.15 -6.70 0.10
C TRP A 105 23.70 -7.70 1.11
N ILE A 106 22.89 -8.13 2.09
CA ILE A 106 23.28 -9.13 3.10
C ILE A 106 23.61 -10.47 2.42
N ALA A 107 22.84 -10.86 1.41
CA ALA A 107 23.00 -12.12 0.68
C ALA A 107 24.13 -12.09 -0.37
N GLY A 108 24.80 -10.95 -0.58
CA GLY A 108 25.85 -10.80 -1.59
C GLY A 108 25.35 -10.93 -3.04
N GLN A 109 24.07 -10.67 -3.29
CA GLN A 109 23.46 -10.72 -4.63
C GLN A 109 23.79 -9.44 -5.41
N THR A 110 25.00 -9.37 -5.96
CA THR A 110 25.51 -8.17 -6.64
C THR A 110 24.74 -7.82 -7.91
N ASP A 111 24.22 -8.82 -8.62
CA ASP A 111 23.34 -8.67 -9.78
C ASP A 111 22.04 -7.93 -9.42
N LEU A 112 21.36 -8.34 -8.35
CA LEU A 112 20.16 -7.69 -7.83
C LEU A 112 20.44 -6.23 -7.41
N ILE A 113 21.58 -5.99 -6.74
CA ILE A 113 21.97 -4.64 -6.33
C ILE A 113 22.31 -3.77 -7.56
N GLN A 114 22.93 -4.33 -8.58
CA GLN A 114 23.25 -3.63 -9.82
C GLN A 114 21.97 -3.24 -10.57
N ASP A 115 20.98 -4.13 -10.65
CA ASP A 115 19.67 -3.81 -11.23
C ASP A 115 19.03 -2.60 -10.54
N PHE A 116 19.10 -2.57 -9.21
CA PHE A 116 18.61 -1.42 -8.44
C PHE A 116 19.41 -0.13 -8.69
N ALA A 117 20.71 -0.23 -8.92
CA ALA A 117 21.58 0.92 -9.21
C ALA A 117 21.31 1.50 -10.61
N GLU A 118 21.00 0.64 -11.58
CA GLU A 118 20.69 1.01 -12.96
C GLU A 118 19.23 1.42 -13.18
N GLY A 119 18.40 1.33 -12.13
CA GLY A 119 16.96 1.63 -12.24
C GLY A 119 16.18 0.57 -13.02
N LYS A 120 16.73 -0.62 -13.20
CA LYS A 120 16.04 -1.78 -13.76
C LYS A 120 14.99 -2.30 -12.78
N SER A 121 14.07 -3.10 -13.29
CA SER A 121 13.09 -3.82 -12.47
C SER A 121 13.64 -5.21 -12.14
N PRO A 122 14.09 -5.48 -10.89
CA PRO A 122 14.66 -6.78 -10.57
C PRO A 122 13.66 -7.94 -10.73
N TYR A 123 12.36 -7.65 -10.60
CA TYR A 123 11.30 -8.61 -10.89
C TYR A 123 11.29 -9.01 -12.36
N CYS A 124 11.48 -8.06 -13.28
CA CYS A 124 11.55 -8.34 -14.71
C CYS A 124 12.82 -9.13 -15.03
N THR A 125 13.98 -8.72 -14.49
CA THR A 125 15.23 -9.45 -14.68
C THR A 125 15.11 -10.90 -14.22
N LEU A 126 14.63 -11.10 -12.99
CA LEU A 126 14.42 -12.43 -12.42
C LEU A 126 13.44 -13.24 -13.27
N ALA A 127 12.30 -12.66 -13.66
CA ALA A 127 11.32 -13.35 -14.48
C ALA A 127 11.90 -13.72 -15.85
N THR A 128 12.68 -12.84 -16.48
CA THR A 128 13.37 -13.16 -17.74
C THR A 128 14.34 -14.31 -17.59
N THR A 129 15.11 -14.34 -16.50
CA THR A 129 15.98 -15.48 -16.21
C THR A 129 15.19 -16.77 -15.99
N VAL A 130 14.08 -16.72 -15.26
CA VAL A 130 13.25 -17.88 -14.94
C VAL A 130 12.51 -18.44 -16.17
N TYR A 131 11.94 -17.56 -17.00
CA TYR A 131 11.14 -17.96 -18.16
C TYR A 131 11.97 -18.14 -19.43
N GLY A 132 13.22 -17.68 -19.46
CA GLY A 132 14.09 -17.76 -20.64
C GLY A 132 13.64 -16.89 -21.82
N GLU A 133 12.72 -15.94 -21.58
CA GLU A 133 12.23 -14.97 -22.57
C GLU A 133 12.09 -13.59 -21.92
N GLU A 134 12.11 -12.53 -22.72
CA GLU A 134 11.96 -11.17 -22.20
C GLU A 134 10.62 -10.99 -21.48
N VAL A 135 10.67 -10.46 -20.25
CA VAL A 135 9.51 -10.19 -19.42
C VAL A 135 9.57 -8.73 -19.01
N TRP A 136 8.50 -7.99 -19.28
CA TRP A 136 8.35 -6.60 -18.86
C TRP A 136 7.07 -6.42 -18.05
N LYS A 137 6.98 -5.27 -17.38
CA LYS A 137 5.76 -4.85 -16.70
C LYS A 137 4.84 -4.18 -17.72
N PRO A 138 3.72 -4.80 -18.12
CA PRO A 138 2.82 -4.20 -19.09
C PRO A 138 2.10 -2.99 -18.50
N SER A 139 1.95 -1.96 -19.32
CA SER A 139 1.12 -0.79 -19.06
C SER A 139 -0.36 -1.15 -18.95
N LYS A 140 -1.19 -0.21 -18.52
CA LYS A 140 -2.66 -0.41 -18.41
C LYS A 140 -3.29 -0.77 -19.75
N GLU A 141 -2.76 -0.25 -20.85
CA GLU A 141 -3.25 -0.51 -22.20
C GLU A 141 -2.75 -1.86 -22.72
N GLU A 142 -1.47 -2.19 -22.52
CA GLU A 142 -0.92 -3.51 -22.90
C GLU A 142 -1.63 -4.65 -22.17
N LYS A 143 -2.04 -4.45 -20.92
CA LYS A 143 -2.84 -5.46 -20.17
C LYS A 143 -4.18 -5.81 -20.84
N LYS A 144 -4.64 -5.05 -21.84
CA LYS A 144 -5.83 -5.37 -22.63
C LYS A 144 -5.52 -6.31 -23.80
N THR A 145 -4.25 -6.46 -24.19
CA THR A 145 -3.84 -7.37 -25.26
C THR A 145 -3.54 -8.77 -24.70
N PRO A 146 -3.68 -9.85 -25.51
CA PRO A 146 -3.33 -11.20 -25.06
C PRO A 146 -1.87 -11.32 -24.61
N GLU A 147 -0.95 -10.64 -25.30
CA GLU A 147 0.47 -10.63 -24.96
C GLU A 147 0.76 -9.92 -23.65
N GLY A 148 0.19 -8.73 -23.44
CA GLY A 148 0.35 -8.02 -22.16
C GLY A 148 -0.33 -8.74 -21.00
N GLN A 149 -1.39 -9.52 -21.24
CA GLN A 149 -1.96 -10.43 -20.23
C GLN A 149 -0.98 -11.56 -19.87
N LYS A 150 -0.37 -12.20 -20.88
CA LYS A 150 0.68 -13.22 -20.66
C LYS A 150 1.84 -12.66 -19.85
N MET A 151 2.32 -11.47 -20.18
CA MET A 151 3.42 -10.82 -19.47
C MET A 151 3.04 -10.35 -18.07
N ALA A 152 1.79 -9.90 -17.85
CA ALA A 152 1.31 -9.55 -16.52
C ALA A 152 1.36 -10.75 -15.57
N VAL A 153 0.98 -11.94 -16.03
CA VAL A 153 1.04 -13.18 -15.25
C VAL A 153 2.48 -13.55 -14.89
N LYS A 154 3.42 -13.39 -15.83
CA LYS A 154 4.83 -13.71 -15.60
C LYS A 154 5.54 -12.71 -14.69
N TYR A 155 5.18 -11.44 -14.80
CA TYR A 155 5.73 -10.38 -13.97
C TYR A 155 5.24 -10.49 -12.51
N GLY A 156 3.98 -10.86 -12.29
CA GLY A 156 3.32 -10.90 -10.97
C GLY A 156 2.30 -9.80 -10.76
#